data_AF-A0A815QQP1-F1
#
_entry.id   AF-A0A815QQP1-F1
#
_cell.length_a   1.000
_cell.length_b   1.000
_cell.length_c   1.000
_cell.angle_alpha   90.00
_cell.angle_beta   90.00
_cell.angle_gamma   90.00
#
_symmetry.space_group_name_H-M   'P 1'
#
loop_
_entity.id
_entity.type
_entity.pdbx_description
1 polymer ?
#
loop_
_entity_poly.entity_id
_entity_poly.type
_entity_poly.pdbx_seq_one_letter_code
_entity_poly.pdbx_strand_id
1 'polypeptide(L)'
;MPWSSDRVEAVGRNKSATKQEKYFKLTFHELLPILCSAAVPIVICVYTAITTYEQTKEAERRQFDLKQVAEERRLFDLTQANQLRQQLLYDQFIDNMYTLDKDGQLNDSAKPWAFPNARYWTAHRQWEPEHKGHSLIFLKKIDLIGRQCHGPEGQLKRLDDIIQLNQLNFDNIRLKSQNSNMHPLNMTCIRFDEVSLINVSFTFVNLDYASFDASSLNGSKFEESSLIGTIFNATQLHGTDFSNSDLQDAHLYNVILSTVKITEEQRKQAKFTNITLLNASNADKSTTTTGKL
;
A
#
# COMPACT_ATOMS: atom_id res chain seq x y z
N MET A 1 -84.87 -39.93 51.03
CA MET A 1 -86.29 -39.55 50.88
C MET A 1 -86.37 -38.41 49.86
N PRO A 2 -87.35 -38.37 48.96
CA PRO A 2 -88.08 -39.47 48.33
C PRO A 2 -87.99 -39.40 46.78
N TRP A 3 -87.93 -40.56 46.11
CA TRP A 3 -88.94 -41.09 45.17
C TRP A 3 -88.66 -40.71 43.70
N SER A 4 -88.32 -41.66 42.81
CA SER A 4 -89.15 -42.76 42.28
C SER A 4 -90.40 -42.21 41.58
N SER A 5 -90.82 -42.64 40.40
CA SER A 5 -90.43 -43.69 39.45
C SER A 5 -91.26 -43.35 38.18
N ASP A 6 -91.13 -43.96 37.02
CA ASP A 6 -91.61 -45.33 36.80
C ASP A 6 -91.56 -45.62 35.30
N ARG A 7 -91.22 -46.89 35.03
CA ARG A 7 -91.86 -47.78 34.05
C ARG A 7 -91.54 -47.59 32.55
N VAL A 8 -91.41 -48.65 31.74
CA VAL A 8 -91.71 -50.07 31.96
C VAL A 8 -91.05 -50.93 30.87
N GLU A 9 -90.73 -52.15 31.28
CA GLU A 9 -90.64 -53.43 30.54
C GLU A 9 -89.75 -53.52 29.28
N ALA A 10 -88.70 -54.33 29.25
CA ALA A 10 -88.57 -55.78 29.50
C ALA A 10 -88.75 -56.64 28.24
N VAL A 11 -87.71 -57.46 28.03
CA VAL A 11 -87.72 -58.83 27.50
C VAL A 11 -87.74 -59.00 25.98
N GLY A 12 -86.70 -59.67 25.48
CA GLY A 12 -86.95 -60.67 24.43
C GLY A 12 -85.83 -60.94 23.41
N ARG A 13 -84.87 -61.78 23.82
CA ARG A 13 -84.22 -62.83 23.00
C ARG A 13 -83.42 -62.45 21.73
N ASN A 14 -82.10 -62.48 21.92
CA ASN A 14 -81.16 -63.43 21.32
C ASN A 14 -81.38 -63.85 19.84
N LYS A 15 -80.44 -63.47 18.96
CA LYS A 15 -79.87 -64.35 17.93
C LYS A 15 -78.58 -63.74 17.34
N SER A 16 -77.53 -64.53 17.39
CA SER A 16 -76.21 -64.39 16.78
C SER A 16 -76.24 -64.07 15.28
N ALA A 17 -75.40 -63.13 14.81
CA ALA A 17 -74.78 -63.17 13.47
C ALA A 17 -73.71 -62.06 13.26
N THR A 18 -72.44 -62.50 13.14
CA THR A 18 -71.43 -62.04 12.15
C THR A 18 -71.02 -60.56 12.03
N LYS A 19 -69.83 -60.26 12.60
CA LYS A 19 -68.68 -59.49 12.06
C LYS A 19 -68.89 -58.64 10.79
N GLN A 20 -68.80 -57.31 10.90
CA GLN A 20 -68.21 -56.43 9.87
C GLN A 20 -67.60 -55.16 10.49
N GLU A 21 -66.27 -55.06 10.44
CA GLU A 21 -65.56 -53.78 10.52
C GLU A 21 -66.06 -52.90 9.39
N LYS A 22 -66.78 -51.81 9.71
CA LYS A 22 -67.09 -50.77 8.74
C LYS A 22 -65.83 -49.96 8.48
N TYR A 23 -64.98 -50.45 7.59
CA TYR A 23 -64.11 -49.58 6.81
C TYR A 23 -65.01 -48.56 6.12
N PHE A 24 -64.75 -47.27 6.34
CA PHE A 24 -65.34 -46.20 5.55
C PHE A 24 -64.99 -46.45 4.07
N LYS A 25 -65.89 -47.10 3.32
CA LYS A 25 -65.81 -47.19 1.87
C LYS A 25 -66.29 -45.86 1.31
N LEU A 26 -65.41 -44.86 1.30
CA LEU A 26 -65.64 -43.67 0.50
C LEU A 26 -65.68 -44.06 -0.98
N THR A 27 -66.72 -43.64 -1.68
CA THR A 27 -66.84 -43.89 -3.11
C THR A 27 -66.07 -42.82 -3.91
N PHE A 28 -65.57 -43.17 -5.10
CA PHE A 28 -64.73 -42.28 -5.93
C PHE A 28 -65.40 -40.92 -6.23
N HIS A 29 -66.73 -40.91 -6.34
CA HIS A 29 -67.52 -39.69 -6.55
C HIS A 29 -67.56 -38.74 -5.34
N GLU A 30 -67.35 -39.25 -4.11
CA GLU A 30 -67.34 -38.44 -2.88
C GLU A 30 -65.93 -37.90 -2.56
N LEU A 31 -64.88 -38.62 -2.96
CA LEU A 31 -63.49 -38.20 -2.78
C LEU A 31 -63.07 -37.08 -3.74
N LEU A 32 -63.56 -37.11 -4.98
CA LEU A 32 -63.18 -36.17 -6.03
C LEU A 32 -63.43 -34.69 -5.66
N PRO A 33 -64.62 -34.26 -5.18
CA PRO A 33 -64.84 -32.85 -4.83
C PRO A 33 -64.03 -32.41 -3.60
N ILE A 34 -63.78 -33.30 -2.63
CA ILE A 34 -62.94 -33.00 -1.46
C ILE A 34 -61.48 -32.80 -1.89
N LEU A 35 -60.96 -33.71 -2.72
CA LEU A 35 -59.61 -33.59 -3.29
C LEU A 35 -59.46 -32.34 -4.16
N CYS A 36 -60.46 -32.02 -4.99
CA CYS A 36 -60.48 -30.78 -5.76
C CYS A 36 -60.55 -29.52 -4.88
N SER A 37 -61.32 -29.55 -3.78
CA SER A 37 -61.41 -28.42 -2.84
C SER A 37 -60.13 -28.19 -2.04
N ALA A 38 -59.40 -29.26 -1.71
CA ALA A 38 -58.13 -29.20 -0.98
C ALA A 38 -56.94 -28.88 -1.89
N ALA A 39 -57.00 -29.24 -3.19
CA ALA A 39 -55.92 -29.01 -4.14
C ALA A 39 -55.63 -27.52 -4.37
N VAL A 40 -56.65 -26.68 -4.51
CA VAL A 40 -56.47 -25.25 -4.81
C VAL A 40 -55.75 -24.50 -3.67
N PRO A 41 -56.17 -24.63 -2.38
CA PRO A 41 -55.44 -24.04 -1.26
C PRO A 41 -54.00 -24.54 -1.12
N ILE A 42 -53.74 -25.83 -1.37
CA ILE A 42 -52.38 -26.40 -1.31
C ILE A 42 -51.50 -25.79 -2.40
N VAL A 43 -51.99 -25.70 -3.64
CA VAL A 43 -51.25 -25.08 -4.74
C VAL A 43 -50.95 -23.61 -4.47
N ILE A 44 -51.92 -22.84 -3.94
CA ILE A 44 -51.71 -21.44 -3.56
C ILE A 44 -50.67 -21.33 -2.43
N CYS A 45 -50.74 -22.20 -1.42
CA CYS A 45 -49.79 -22.21 -0.30
C CYS A 45 -48.36 -22.50 -0.78
N VAL A 46 -48.18 -23.50 -1.65
CA VAL A 46 -46.87 -23.83 -2.23
C VAL A 46 -46.36 -22.70 -3.12
N TYR A 47 -47.22 -22.12 -3.97
CA TYR A 47 -46.86 -21.00 -4.83
C TYR A 47 -46.46 -19.75 -4.04
N THR A 48 -47.22 -19.40 -3.00
CA THR A 48 -46.89 -18.28 -2.11
C THR A 48 -45.62 -18.53 -1.30
N ALA A 49 -45.37 -19.76 -0.84
CA ALA A 49 -44.13 -20.12 -0.15
C ALA A 49 -42.90 -19.99 -1.06
N ILE A 50 -42.98 -20.43 -2.31
CA ILE A 50 -41.86 -20.31 -3.28
C ILE A 50 -41.59 -18.84 -3.60
N THR A 51 -42.63 -18.07 -3.94
CA THR A 51 -42.48 -16.66 -4.33
C THR A 51 -42.01 -15.79 -3.17
N THR A 52 -42.50 -16.02 -1.95
CA THR A 52 -42.00 -15.31 -0.76
C THR A 52 -40.55 -15.66 -0.45
N TYR A 53 -40.14 -16.93 -0.60
CA TYR A 53 -38.75 -17.34 -0.45
C TYR A 53 -37.82 -16.70 -1.49
N GLU A 54 -38.25 -16.60 -2.75
CA GLU A 54 -37.50 -15.91 -3.79
C GLU A 54 -37.37 -14.41 -3.47
N GLN A 55 -38.47 -13.78 -3.04
CA GLN A 55 -38.47 -12.36 -2.65
C GLN A 55 -37.56 -12.07 -1.45
N THR A 56 -37.56 -12.91 -0.41
CA THR A 56 -36.67 -12.71 0.74
C THR A 56 -35.21 -12.86 0.35
N LYS A 57 -34.89 -13.88 -0.45
CA LYS A 57 -33.53 -14.09 -0.96
C LYS A 57 -33.06 -12.93 -1.84
N GLU A 58 -33.94 -12.38 -2.68
CA GLU A 58 -33.64 -11.17 -3.46
C GLU A 58 -33.46 -9.94 -2.56
N ALA A 59 -34.30 -9.77 -1.54
CA ALA A 59 -34.19 -8.65 -0.61
C ALA A 59 -32.87 -8.70 0.18
N GLU A 60 -32.45 -9.89 0.62
CA GLU A 60 -31.16 -10.11 1.27
C GLU A 60 -29.98 -9.77 0.35
N ARG A 61 -30.04 -10.21 -0.93
CA ARG A 61 -29.02 -9.84 -1.93
C ARG A 61 -28.95 -8.34 -2.15
N ARG A 62 -30.10 -7.68 -2.35
CA ARG A 62 -30.14 -6.22 -2.51
C ARG A 62 -29.59 -5.50 -1.28
N GLN A 63 -29.90 -5.97 -0.08
CA GLN A 63 -29.34 -5.39 1.16
C GLN A 63 -27.83 -5.58 1.24
N PHE A 64 -27.31 -6.74 0.84
CA PHE A 64 -25.88 -6.99 0.77
C PHE A 64 -25.20 -6.06 -0.23
N ASP A 65 -25.74 -5.93 -1.44
CA ASP A 65 -25.21 -5.04 -2.49
C ASP A 65 -25.23 -3.57 -2.04
N LEU A 66 -26.31 -3.12 -1.39
CA LEU A 66 -26.39 -1.76 -0.84
C LEU A 66 -25.34 -1.50 0.25
N LYS A 67 -25.04 -2.50 1.09
CA LYS A 67 -23.98 -2.38 2.10
C LYS A 67 -22.60 -2.28 1.46
N GLN A 68 -22.32 -3.10 0.45
CA GLN A 68 -21.07 -3.04 -0.33
C GLN A 68 -20.88 -1.66 -0.96
N VAL A 69 -21.90 -1.15 -1.67
CA VAL A 69 -21.85 0.17 -2.30
C VAL A 69 -21.66 1.29 -1.26
N ALA A 70 -22.30 1.18 -0.09
CA ALA A 70 -22.12 2.16 0.98
C ALA A 70 -20.70 2.12 1.59
N GLU A 71 -20.10 0.93 1.71
CA GLU A 71 -18.73 0.76 2.19
C GLU A 71 -17.71 1.28 1.19
N GLU A 72 -17.87 0.97 -0.10
CA GLU A 72 -17.06 1.52 -1.19
C GLU A 72 -17.12 3.04 -1.22
N ARG A 73 -18.32 3.61 -1.09
CA ARG A 73 -18.49 5.07 -1.03
C ARG A 73 -17.80 5.69 0.19
N ARG A 74 -17.94 5.06 1.36
CA ARG A 74 -17.25 5.52 2.58
C ARG A 74 -15.73 5.47 2.42
N LEU A 75 -15.20 4.42 1.82
CA LEU A 75 -13.77 4.27 1.56
C LEU A 75 -13.28 5.32 0.57
N PHE A 76 -14.05 5.60 -0.48
CA PHE A 76 -13.78 6.66 -1.44
C PHE A 76 -13.74 8.04 -0.78
N ASP A 77 -14.75 8.39 0.03
CA ASP A 77 -14.83 9.66 0.75
C ASP A 77 -13.64 9.81 1.73
N LEU A 78 -13.28 8.74 2.44
CA LEU A 78 -12.11 8.72 3.33
C LEU A 78 -10.81 8.93 2.56
N THR A 79 -10.67 8.27 1.41
CA THR A 79 -9.50 8.39 0.54
C THR A 79 -9.35 9.83 0.03
N GLN A 80 -10.44 10.44 -0.45
CA GLN A 80 -10.43 11.84 -0.87
C GLN A 80 -10.11 12.79 0.27
N ALA A 81 -10.70 12.59 1.46
CA ALA A 81 -10.42 13.42 2.62
C ALA A 81 -8.94 13.34 3.04
N ASN A 82 -8.35 12.15 2.99
CA ASN A 82 -6.93 11.94 3.27
C ASN A 82 -6.05 12.60 2.20
N GLN A 83 -6.37 12.46 0.92
CA GLN A 83 -5.65 13.13 -0.17
C GLN A 83 -5.68 14.66 -0.03
N LEU A 84 -6.86 15.23 0.24
CA LEU A 84 -7.02 16.66 0.47
C LEU A 84 -6.21 17.12 1.68
N ARG A 85 -6.25 16.36 2.78
CA ARG A 85 -5.44 16.65 3.98
C ARG A 85 -3.94 16.67 3.65
N GLN A 86 -3.45 15.67 2.92
CA GLN A 86 -2.04 15.60 2.53
C GLN A 86 -1.64 16.80 1.66
N GLN A 87 -2.50 17.17 0.71
CA GLN A 87 -2.28 18.33 -0.14
C GLN A 87 -2.24 19.65 0.67
N LEU A 88 -3.19 19.86 1.58
CA LEU A 88 -3.21 21.06 2.43
C LEU A 88 -1.97 21.17 3.32
N LEU A 89 -1.51 20.06 3.90
CA LEU A 89 -0.28 20.03 4.70
C LEU A 89 0.96 20.37 3.86
N TYR A 90 1.00 19.89 2.62
CA TYR A 90 2.07 20.19 1.68
C TYR A 90 2.04 21.67 1.25
N ASP A 91 0.89 22.19 0.84
CA ASP A 91 0.74 23.59 0.43
C ASP A 91 1.11 24.55 1.57
N GLN A 92 0.64 24.25 2.79
CA GLN A 92 1.02 25.00 3.99
C GLN A 92 2.53 24.97 4.23
N PHE A 93 3.21 23.85 3.98
CA PHE A 93 4.66 23.77 4.09
C PHE A 93 5.36 24.64 3.04
N ILE A 94 4.92 24.60 1.79
CA ILE A 94 5.51 25.39 0.70
C ILE A 94 5.38 26.89 1.01
N ASP A 95 4.20 27.34 1.44
CA ASP A 95 3.97 28.74 1.82
C ASP A 95 4.88 29.17 2.98
N ASN A 96 5.07 28.29 3.97
CA ASN A 96 5.97 28.52 5.08
C ASN A 96 7.43 28.64 4.62
N MET A 97 7.90 27.79 3.71
CA MET A 97 9.26 27.85 3.17
C MET A 97 9.47 29.12 2.35
N TYR A 98 8.50 29.50 1.51
CA TYR A 98 8.54 30.75 0.77
C TYR A 98 8.62 31.98 1.69
N THR A 99 7.86 31.97 2.79
CA THR A 99 7.91 33.05 3.78
C THR A 99 9.28 33.15 4.44
N LEU A 100 9.88 32.00 4.82
CA LEU A 100 11.21 31.95 5.40
C LEU A 100 12.28 32.48 4.44
N ASP A 101 12.19 32.14 3.16
CA ASP A 101 13.08 32.64 2.12
C ASP A 101 12.97 34.15 1.98
N LYS A 102 11.73 34.66 1.84
CA LYS A 102 11.43 36.09 1.72
C LYS A 102 11.94 36.91 2.91
N ASP A 103 11.84 36.36 4.12
CA ASP A 103 12.32 37.00 5.35
C ASP A 103 13.84 36.90 5.52
N GLY A 104 14.55 36.30 4.55
CA GLY A 104 15.99 36.11 4.58
C GLY A 104 16.44 35.08 5.62
N GLN A 105 15.56 34.21 6.09
CA GLN A 105 15.89 33.20 7.11
C GLN A 105 16.53 31.95 6.53
N LEU A 106 16.57 31.79 5.21
CA LEU A 106 17.20 30.66 4.52
C LEU A 106 18.56 31.06 3.94
N ASN A 107 19.50 31.47 4.80
CA ASN A 107 20.84 31.85 4.35
C ASN A 107 21.97 31.30 5.25
N ASP A 108 23.19 31.21 4.71
CA ASP A 108 24.35 30.63 5.39
C ASP A 108 24.80 31.38 6.66
N SER A 109 24.46 32.67 6.77
CA SER A 109 24.89 33.55 7.87
C SER A 109 23.94 33.51 9.07
N ALA A 110 22.69 33.10 8.88
CA ALA A 110 21.63 33.17 9.89
C ALA A 110 21.69 32.04 10.95
N LYS A 111 22.68 31.14 10.89
CA LYS A 111 22.67 29.85 11.62
C LYS A 111 21.28 29.17 11.56
N PRO A 112 20.64 29.05 10.38
CA PRO A 112 19.20 28.84 10.34
C PRO A 112 18.78 27.39 10.48
N TRP A 113 19.69 26.40 10.59
CA TRP A 113 19.30 24.99 10.42
C TRP A 113 18.23 24.53 11.42
N ALA A 114 18.12 25.05 12.64
CA ALA A 114 17.16 24.49 13.61
C ALA A 114 15.67 24.65 13.20
N PHE A 115 15.23 25.83 12.74
CA PHE A 115 13.80 26.11 12.54
C PHE A 115 13.21 25.55 11.24
N PRO A 116 13.81 25.81 10.06
CA PRO A 116 13.39 25.20 8.80
C PRO A 116 13.51 23.68 8.84
N ASN A 117 14.55 23.10 9.46
CA ASN A 117 14.62 21.63 9.63
C ASN A 117 13.56 21.12 10.58
N ALA A 118 13.30 21.75 11.73
CA ALA A 118 12.22 21.31 12.62
C ALA A 118 10.85 21.34 11.93
N ARG A 119 10.60 22.37 11.11
CA ARG A 119 9.38 22.44 10.28
C ARG A 119 9.35 21.34 9.22
N TYR A 120 10.44 21.15 8.50
CA TYR A 120 10.56 20.10 7.49
C TYR A 120 10.34 18.72 8.11
N TRP A 121 11.05 18.37 9.17
CA TRP A 121 10.92 17.08 9.88
C TRP A 121 9.51 16.85 10.44
N THR A 122 8.84 17.91 10.89
CA THR A 122 7.45 17.81 11.39
C THR A 122 6.44 17.59 10.26
N ALA A 123 6.63 18.25 9.12
CA ALA A 123 5.79 18.01 7.94
C ALA A 123 6.08 16.62 7.33
N HIS A 124 7.37 16.26 7.20
CA HIS A 124 7.85 14.99 6.65
C HIS A 124 7.27 13.76 7.34
N ARG A 125 7.10 13.80 8.67
CA ARG A 125 6.49 12.71 9.45
C ARG A 125 5.01 12.47 9.11
N GLN A 126 4.33 13.46 8.55
CA GLN A 126 2.90 13.39 8.23
C GLN A 126 2.64 13.06 6.76
N TRP A 127 3.66 13.20 5.92
CA TRP A 127 3.52 13.04 4.48
C TRP A 127 3.56 11.59 4.03
N GLU A 128 2.72 11.31 3.04
CA GLU A 128 2.82 10.10 2.22
C GLU A 128 4.07 10.15 1.31
N PRO A 129 4.54 9.00 0.79
CA PRO A 129 5.74 8.94 -0.05
C PRO A 129 5.73 9.89 -1.25
N GLU A 130 4.57 10.14 -1.86
CA GLU A 130 4.44 11.05 -3.00
C GLU A 130 4.82 12.49 -2.63
N HIS A 131 4.25 13.03 -1.56
CA HIS A 131 4.56 14.39 -1.07
C HIS A 131 6.00 14.51 -0.57
N LYS A 132 6.56 13.47 0.04
CA LYS A 132 7.99 13.42 0.37
C LYS A 132 8.86 13.56 -0.87
N GLY A 133 8.53 12.85 -1.94
CA GLY A 133 9.20 12.95 -3.24
C GLY A 133 9.11 14.36 -3.84
N HIS A 134 7.90 14.94 -3.89
CA HIS A 134 7.70 16.31 -4.37
C HIS A 134 8.48 17.33 -3.53
N SER A 135 8.57 17.14 -2.21
CA SER A 135 9.33 18.01 -1.33
C SER A 135 10.83 18.04 -1.69
N LEU A 136 11.43 16.89 -2.03
CA LEU A 136 12.83 16.82 -2.46
C LEU A 136 13.06 17.64 -3.74
N ILE A 137 12.17 17.49 -4.72
CA ILE A 137 12.24 18.24 -5.98
C ILE A 137 12.14 19.74 -5.71
N PHE A 138 11.20 20.15 -4.86
CA PHE A 138 11.04 21.55 -4.47
C PHE A 138 12.31 22.08 -3.78
N LEU A 139 12.78 21.41 -2.72
CA LEU A 139 13.95 21.82 -1.96
C LEU A 139 15.20 21.95 -2.85
N LYS A 140 15.39 21.02 -3.79
CA LYS A 140 16.50 21.06 -4.75
C LYS A 140 16.35 22.23 -5.72
N LYS A 141 15.13 22.48 -6.21
CA LYS A 141 14.84 23.58 -7.15
C LYS A 141 15.15 24.96 -6.56
N ILE A 142 14.92 25.14 -5.26
CA ILE A 142 15.22 26.39 -4.54
C ILE A 142 16.58 26.38 -3.83
N ASP A 143 17.47 25.45 -4.18
CA ASP A 143 18.84 25.35 -3.66
C ASP A 143 18.93 25.28 -2.13
N LEU A 144 17.99 24.57 -1.48
CA LEU A 144 18.06 24.29 -0.04
C LEU A 144 18.77 22.96 0.28
N ILE A 145 18.87 22.07 -0.73
CA ILE A 145 19.57 20.78 -0.66
C ILE A 145 20.39 20.53 -1.93
N GLY A 146 21.44 19.72 -1.80
CA GLY A 146 22.35 19.43 -2.91
C GLY A 146 23.01 20.69 -3.46
N ARG A 147 23.41 21.59 -2.56
CA ARG A 147 23.95 22.91 -2.91
C ARG A 147 25.38 22.79 -3.42
N GLN A 148 25.68 23.55 -4.49
CA GLN A 148 27.01 23.70 -5.11
C GLN A 148 27.79 22.39 -5.35
N CYS A 149 27.58 21.79 -6.52
CA CYS A 149 28.38 20.68 -7.05
C CYS A 149 29.66 21.15 -7.72
N HIS A 150 30.82 20.59 -7.34
CA HIS A 150 32.03 20.69 -8.15
C HIS A 150 32.65 19.29 -8.29
N GLY A 151 33.11 18.99 -9.51
CA GLY A 151 33.60 17.66 -9.92
C GLY A 151 34.90 17.22 -9.25
N PRO A 152 35.52 16.13 -9.73
CA PRO A 152 36.54 15.36 -9.00
C PRO A 152 37.90 16.06 -8.81
N GLU A 153 38.16 17.21 -9.45
CA GLU A 153 39.44 17.93 -9.36
C GLU A 153 39.43 19.01 -8.27
N GLY A 154 39.38 18.54 -7.02
CA GLY A 154 39.18 19.35 -5.83
C GLY A 154 39.94 20.68 -5.75
N GLN A 155 39.18 21.73 -5.43
CA GLN A 155 39.49 22.81 -4.50
C GLN A 155 38.28 23.74 -4.49
N LEU A 156 37.19 23.39 -3.80
CA LEU A 156 36.13 24.34 -3.43
C LEU A 156 35.20 23.73 -2.38
N LYS A 157 34.78 24.58 -1.45
CA LYS A 157 34.04 24.25 -0.22
C LYS A 157 32.61 23.85 -0.59
N ARG A 158 32.28 22.56 -0.51
CA ARG A 158 30.88 22.08 -0.56
C ARG A 158 30.09 22.85 0.48
N LEU A 159 29.02 23.53 0.08
CA LEU A 159 28.16 24.22 1.03
C LEU A 159 27.34 23.19 1.79
N ASP A 160 27.15 23.43 3.08
CA ASP A 160 26.20 22.67 3.85
C ASP A 160 24.78 22.98 3.33
N ASP A 161 23.99 21.92 3.22
CA ASP A 161 22.57 22.06 2.88
C ASP A 161 21.86 22.81 4.01
N ILE A 162 20.95 23.72 3.65
CA ILE A 162 20.15 24.46 4.63
C ILE A 162 19.16 23.50 5.29
N ILE A 163 18.59 22.59 4.49
CA ILE A 163 17.74 21.50 4.98
C ILE A 163 18.57 20.20 5.02
N GLN A 164 18.72 19.64 6.21
CA GLN A 164 19.39 18.39 6.45
C GLN A 164 18.40 17.24 6.33
N LEU A 165 18.73 16.29 5.46
CA LEU A 165 17.90 15.12 5.19
C LEU A 165 18.25 13.92 6.07
N ASN A 166 19.33 14.00 6.85
CA ASN A 166 19.84 12.89 7.65
C ASN A 166 18.77 12.31 8.58
N GLN A 167 18.76 10.98 8.70
CA GLN A 167 17.84 10.23 9.55
C GLN A 167 16.35 10.34 9.17
N LEU A 168 16.03 10.95 8.03
CA LEU A 168 14.67 10.97 7.50
C LEU A 168 14.32 9.68 6.75
N ASN A 169 13.02 9.41 6.69
CA ASN A 169 12.47 8.25 5.97
C ASN A 169 11.80 8.68 4.66
N PHE A 170 12.40 8.29 3.55
CA PHE A 170 11.89 8.43 2.18
C PHE A 170 11.61 7.05 1.57
N ASP A 171 11.18 6.08 2.37
CA ASP A 171 10.87 4.75 1.85
C ASP A 171 9.71 4.84 0.84
N ASN A 172 9.79 4.02 -0.20
CA ASN A 172 8.79 3.88 -1.26
C ASN A 172 8.55 5.16 -2.11
N ILE A 173 9.38 6.20 -2.00
CA ILE A 173 9.28 7.34 -2.93
C ILE A 173 9.55 6.89 -4.36
N ARG A 174 8.90 7.56 -5.31
CA ARG A 174 9.14 7.38 -6.74
C ARG A 174 9.45 8.73 -7.36
N LEU A 175 10.69 8.92 -7.78
CA LEU A 175 11.12 10.09 -8.51
C LEU A 175 11.35 9.70 -9.97
N LYS A 176 10.67 10.38 -10.87
CA LYS A 176 10.78 10.16 -12.31
C LYS A 176 10.82 11.49 -13.05
N SER A 177 11.73 11.64 -14.02
CA SER A 177 11.65 12.78 -14.93
C SER A 177 10.41 12.69 -15.82
N GLN A 178 9.71 13.82 -16.00
CA GLN A 178 8.53 13.91 -16.88
C GLN A 178 8.90 13.68 -18.35
N ASN A 179 10.11 14.09 -18.77
CA ASN A 179 10.58 14.03 -20.15
C ASN A 179 11.81 13.11 -20.27
N SER A 180 11.66 11.91 -19.69
CA SER A 180 12.61 10.80 -19.52
C SER A 180 14.04 10.97 -20.07
N ASN A 181 14.26 11.35 -21.33
CA ASN A 181 15.62 11.36 -21.90
C ASN A 181 16.16 12.76 -22.24
N MET A 182 15.33 13.79 -22.27
CA MET A 182 15.76 15.14 -22.71
C MET A 182 16.26 16.00 -21.56
N HIS A 183 15.66 15.85 -20.38
CA HIS A 183 16.01 16.61 -19.18
C HIS A 183 15.84 15.68 -17.97
N PRO A 184 16.89 14.98 -17.52
CA PRO A 184 16.80 14.16 -16.31
C PRO A 184 16.42 15.04 -15.11
N LEU A 185 15.74 14.45 -14.13
CA LEU A 185 15.40 15.16 -12.90
C LEU A 185 16.70 15.46 -12.15
N ASN A 186 17.07 16.73 -12.04
CA ASN A 186 18.31 17.15 -11.42
C ASN A 186 18.26 16.99 -9.91
N MET A 187 19.04 16.05 -9.38
CA MET A 187 19.26 15.78 -7.96
C MET A 187 20.76 15.70 -7.63
N THR A 188 21.61 16.39 -8.41
CA THR A 188 23.06 16.34 -8.25
C THR A 188 23.51 16.78 -6.85
N CYS A 189 24.58 16.18 -6.33
CA CYS A 189 25.19 16.47 -5.02
C CYS A 189 24.29 16.40 -3.80
N ILE A 190 23.08 15.86 -3.93
CA ILE A 190 22.21 15.67 -2.79
C ILE A 190 22.88 14.77 -1.75
N ARG A 191 22.63 15.07 -0.48
CA ARG A 191 23.11 14.29 0.66
C ARG A 191 21.97 13.47 1.24
N PHE A 192 22.00 12.18 0.95
CA PHE A 192 21.14 11.18 1.56
C PHE A 192 21.89 10.38 2.64
N ASP A 193 22.82 11.03 3.34
CA ASP A 193 23.59 10.39 4.40
C ASP A 193 22.68 10.02 5.59
N GLU A 194 22.79 8.80 6.10
CA GLU A 194 21.95 8.25 7.19
C GLU A 194 20.44 8.25 6.87
N VAL A 195 20.05 8.30 5.60
CA VAL A 195 18.63 8.34 5.19
C VAL A 195 18.07 6.94 4.95
N SER A 196 16.81 6.70 5.32
CA SER A 196 16.09 5.50 4.87
C SER A 196 15.45 5.75 3.52
N LEU A 197 15.89 5.00 2.51
CA LEU A 197 15.44 5.04 1.12
C LEU A 197 15.10 3.61 0.68
N ILE A 198 14.34 2.86 1.48
CA ILE A 198 13.96 1.48 1.16
C ILE A 198 12.92 1.46 0.04
N ASN A 199 13.08 0.57 -0.94
CA ASN A 199 12.16 0.38 -2.07
C ASN A 199 11.91 1.66 -2.89
N VAL A 200 12.88 2.56 -2.98
CA VAL A 200 12.72 3.78 -3.79
C VAL A 200 12.95 3.50 -5.26
N SER A 201 12.31 4.30 -6.11
CA SER A 201 12.51 4.25 -7.56
C SER A 201 13.01 5.62 -8.04
N PHE A 202 14.25 5.66 -8.50
CA PHE A 202 14.80 6.77 -9.26
C PHE A 202 14.85 6.36 -10.74
N THR A 203 14.04 7.01 -11.56
CA THR A 203 13.94 6.71 -13.00
C THR A 203 14.22 7.96 -13.81
N PHE A 204 15.29 7.99 -14.60
CA PHE A 204 15.76 9.21 -15.29
C PHE A 204 16.11 10.37 -14.35
N VAL A 205 16.82 10.06 -13.27
CA VAL A 205 17.27 11.05 -12.27
C VAL A 205 18.77 11.25 -12.43
N ASN A 206 19.23 12.50 -12.42
CA ASN A 206 20.65 12.78 -12.30
C ASN A 206 21.01 12.92 -10.81
N LEU A 207 21.76 11.94 -10.29
CA LEU A 207 22.27 11.87 -8.92
C LEU A 207 23.81 11.97 -8.90
N ASP A 208 24.41 12.60 -9.91
CA ASP A 208 25.87 12.75 -9.99
C ASP A 208 26.40 13.44 -8.73
N TYR A 209 27.49 12.91 -8.20
CA TYR A 209 28.17 13.36 -6.99
C TYR A 209 27.29 13.37 -5.73
N ALA A 210 26.15 12.67 -5.75
CA ALA A 210 25.34 12.45 -4.56
C ALA A 210 26.09 11.61 -3.52
N SER A 211 25.64 11.68 -2.27
CA SER A 211 26.17 10.88 -1.16
C SER A 211 25.04 10.08 -0.52
N PHE A 212 25.28 8.79 -0.30
CA PHE A 212 24.37 7.82 0.32
C PHE A 212 25.02 7.16 1.54
N ASP A 213 25.92 7.86 2.21
CA ASP A 213 26.73 7.30 3.29
C ASP A 213 25.86 6.83 4.46
N ALA A 214 26.10 5.62 4.95
CA ALA A 214 25.34 4.98 6.02
C ALA A 214 23.81 4.94 5.79
N SER A 215 23.35 5.11 4.55
CA SER A 215 21.93 5.05 4.19
C SER A 215 21.44 3.62 3.97
N SER A 216 20.12 3.45 3.87
CA SER A 216 19.51 2.18 3.48
C SER A 216 18.81 2.32 2.13
N LEU A 217 19.33 1.62 1.11
CA LEU A 217 18.81 1.56 -0.26
C LEU A 217 18.24 0.18 -0.60
N ASN A 218 17.91 -0.64 0.40
CA ASN A 218 17.43 -2.00 0.19
C ASN A 218 16.21 -2.03 -0.75
N GLY A 219 16.24 -2.89 -1.77
CA GLY A 219 15.18 -3.04 -2.77
C GLY A 219 15.00 -1.87 -3.76
N SER A 220 15.89 -0.87 -3.71
CA SER A 220 15.77 0.34 -4.53
C SER A 220 16.21 0.16 -5.97
N LYS A 221 15.74 1.04 -6.86
CA LYS A 221 16.02 0.98 -8.30
C LYS A 221 16.48 2.33 -8.84
N PHE A 222 17.49 2.31 -9.72
CA PHE A 222 18.09 3.49 -10.34
C PHE A 222 18.03 3.44 -11.88
N GLU A 223 16.94 2.92 -12.43
CA GLU A 223 16.75 2.71 -13.87
C GLU A 223 17.01 4.00 -14.69
N GLU A 224 17.87 3.91 -15.70
CA GLU A 224 18.22 5.01 -16.61
C GLU A 224 18.66 6.31 -15.89
N SER A 225 19.22 6.17 -14.68
CA SER A 225 19.69 7.29 -13.86
C SER A 225 21.21 7.44 -13.94
N SER A 226 21.70 8.66 -13.72
CA SER A 226 23.14 8.97 -13.67
C SER A 226 23.60 9.01 -12.21
N LEU A 227 24.67 8.27 -11.89
CA LEU A 227 25.28 8.16 -10.55
C LEU A 227 26.78 8.43 -10.63
N ILE A 228 27.20 9.36 -11.50
CA ILE A 228 28.60 9.62 -11.77
C ILE A 228 29.26 10.21 -10.52
N GLY A 229 30.36 9.62 -10.06
CA GLY A 229 31.07 10.09 -8.86
C GLY A 229 30.28 9.96 -7.55
N THR A 230 29.13 9.26 -7.55
CA THR A 230 28.29 9.08 -6.36
C THR A 230 28.98 8.21 -5.32
N ILE A 231 28.81 8.55 -4.04
CA ILE A 231 29.45 7.86 -2.92
C ILE A 231 28.43 6.99 -2.18
N PHE A 232 28.81 5.74 -1.97
CA PHE A 232 28.10 4.74 -1.17
C PHE A 232 29.05 4.15 -0.13
N ASN A 233 29.23 4.83 1.01
CA ASN A 233 30.04 4.30 2.11
C ASN A 233 29.16 3.67 3.20
N ALA A 234 29.40 2.41 3.53
CA ALA A 234 28.62 1.66 4.54
C ALA A 234 27.11 1.66 4.27
N THR A 235 26.72 1.81 2.99
CA THR A 235 25.33 1.82 2.54
C THR A 235 24.75 0.42 2.47
N GLN A 236 23.52 0.23 2.94
CA GLN A 236 22.82 -1.04 2.77
C GLN A 236 22.22 -1.13 1.37
N LEU A 237 22.69 -2.10 0.58
CA LEU A 237 22.32 -2.27 -0.83
C LEU A 237 21.59 -3.60 -1.11
N HIS A 238 20.96 -4.21 -0.11
CA HIS A 238 20.35 -5.54 -0.29
C HIS A 238 19.21 -5.50 -1.33
N GLY A 239 19.33 -6.25 -2.41
CA GLY A 239 18.35 -6.26 -3.50
C GLY A 239 18.30 -4.97 -4.33
N THR A 240 19.24 -4.04 -4.19
CA THR A 240 19.30 -2.82 -4.99
C THR A 240 19.61 -3.13 -6.45
N ASP A 241 18.93 -2.44 -7.37
CA ASP A 241 19.05 -2.60 -8.81
C ASP A 241 19.66 -1.35 -9.46
N PHE A 242 20.92 -1.48 -9.88
CA PHE A 242 21.63 -0.45 -10.63
C PHE A 242 21.57 -0.71 -12.14
N SER A 243 20.83 -1.71 -12.63
CA SER A 243 20.79 -2.03 -14.07
C SER A 243 20.38 -0.80 -14.88
N ASN A 244 21.07 -0.57 -16.01
CA ASN A 244 20.86 0.58 -16.90
C ASN A 244 21.16 1.97 -16.31
N SER A 245 21.82 2.06 -15.15
CA SER A 245 22.36 3.32 -14.62
C SER A 245 23.81 3.56 -15.07
N ASP A 246 24.25 4.81 -15.06
CA ASP A 246 25.67 5.16 -15.23
C ASP A 246 26.37 5.24 -13.88
N LEU A 247 27.37 4.38 -13.65
CA LEU A 247 28.16 4.31 -12.42
C LEU A 247 29.61 4.78 -12.64
N GLN A 248 29.89 5.56 -13.69
CA GLN A 248 31.22 6.11 -13.95
C GLN A 248 31.77 6.82 -12.70
N ASP A 249 32.95 6.39 -12.26
CA ASP A 249 33.61 6.93 -11.07
C ASP A 249 32.80 6.83 -9.77
N ALA A 250 31.71 6.06 -9.71
CA ALA A 250 31.00 5.82 -8.47
C ALA A 250 31.90 5.09 -7.46
N HIS A 251 31.73 5.40 -6.18
CA HIS A 251 32.58 4.94 -5.10
C HIS A 251 31.76 4.08 -4.12
N LEU A 252 32.01 2.77 -4.09
CA LEU A 252 31.34 1.83 -3.20
C LEU A 252 32.31 1.30 -2.15
N TYR A 253 32.08 1.69 -0.90
CA TYR A 253 32.96 1.40 0.24
C TYR A 253 32.22 0.65 1.33
N ASN A 254 32.82 -0.40 1.89
CA ASN A 254 32.27 -1.11 3.06
C ASN A 254 30.84 -1.65 2.81
N VAL A 255 30.53 -2.09 1.58
CA VAL A 255 29.19 -2.57 1.19
C VAL A 255 29.15 -4.08 0.94
N ILE A 256 27.94 -4.65 1.03
CA ILE A 256 27.66 -6.06 0.67
C ILE A 256 27.04 -6.08 -0.74
N LEU A 257 27.74 -6.67 -1.72
CA LEU A 257 27.29 -6.66 -3.12
C LEU A 257 26.53 -7.92 -3.55
N SER A 258 26.37 -8.90 -2.67
CA SER A 258 25.98 -10.28 -3.03
C SER A 258 24.59 -10.38 -3.68
N THR A 259 23.73 -9.42 -3.38
CA THR A 259 22.35 -9.35 -3.87
C THR A 259 22.11 -8.08 -4.71
N VAL A 260 23.16 -7.31 -4.99
CA VAL A 260 23.09 -6.10 -5.80
C VAL A 260 23.08 -6.51 -7.26
N LYS A 261 22.14 -5.98 -8.04
CA LYS A 261 22.17 -6.15 -9.49
C LYS A 261 23.03 -5.05 -10.10
N ILE A 262 24.20 -5.45 -10.60
CA ILE A 262 25.17 -4.60 -11.28
C ILE A 262 25.76 -5.38 -12.45
N THR A 263 25.94 -4.73 -13.59
CA THR A 263 26.49 -5.36 -14.80
C THR A 263 28.02 -5.43 -14.76
N GLU A 264 28.61 -6.26 -15.63
CA GLU A 264 30.06 -6.35 -15.82
C GLU A 264 30.68 -5.00 -16.20
N GLU A 265 30.00 -4.21 -17.04
CA GLU A 265 30.52 -2.92 -17.48
C GLU A 265 30.52 -1.90 -16.34
N GLN A 266 29.44 -1.85 -15.57
CA GLN A 266 29.34 -0.98 -14.39
C GLN A 266 30.38 -1.34 -13.31
N ARG A 267 30.75 -2.62 -13.19
CA ARG A 267 31.85 -3.04 -12.32
C ARG A 267 33.20 -2.47 -12.72
N LYS A 268 33.43 -2.16 -14.01
CA LYS A 268 34.66 -1.49 -14.47
C LYS A 268 34.63 0.02 -14.28
N GLN A 269 33.43 0.60 -14.33
CA GLN A 269 33.14 2.02 -14.17
C GLN A 269 33.30 2.49 -12.71
N ALA A 270 32.85 1.68 -11.77
CA ALA A 270 32.87 2.00 -10.34
C ALA A 270 34.17 1.57 -9.65
N LYS A 271 34.43 2.16 -8.48
CA LYS A 271 35.53 1.83 -7.57
C LYS A 271 34.97 1.09 -6.36
N PHE A 272 35.53 -0.06 -6.03
CA PHE A 272 35.11 -0.88 -4.89
C PHE A 272 36.23 -0.98 -3.85
N THR A 273 35.91 -0.80 -2.58
CA THR A 273 36.86 -1.03 -1.48
C THR A 273 36.16 -1.65 -0.29
N ASN A 274 36.78 -2.67 0.30
CA ASN A 274 36.25 -3.40 1.45
C ASN A 274 34.82 -3.93 1.20
N ILE A 275 34.61 -4.56 0.04
CA ILE A 275 33.32 -5.12 -0.32
C ILE A 275 33.22 -6.58 0.13
N THR A 276 32.01 -6.99 0.51
CA THR A 276 31.70 -8.37 0.85
C THR A 276 30.91 -9.05 -0.26
N LEU A 277 31.41 -10.20 -0.72
CA LEU A 277 30.71 -11.12 -1.60
C LEU A 277 30.36 -12.39 -0.79
N LEU A 278 29.06 -12.61 -0.55
CA LEU A 278 28.51 -13.84 -0.01
C LEU A 278 28.30 -14.80 -1.17
N ASN A 279 29.08 -15.88 -1.19
CA ASN A 279 28.83 -16.97 -2.12
C ASN A 279 27.61 -17.77 -1.65
N ALA A 280 26.58 -17.85 -2.49
CA ALA A 280 25.36 -18.63 -2.23
C ALA A 280 25.62 -20.14 -1.98
N SER A 281 26.84 -20.63 -2.22
CA SER A 281 27.25 -22.03 -2.02
C SER A 281 27.98 -22.31 -0.70
N ASN A 282 28.35 -21.30 0.09
CA ASN A 282 28.99 -21.46 1.40
C ASN A 282 28.76 -20.20 2.24
N ALA A 283 27.69 -20.18 3.03
CA ALA A 283 27.29 -19.05 3.88
C ALA A 283 28.34 -18.65 4.95
N ASP A 284 29.41 -19.44 5.12
CA ASP A 284 30.45 -19.21 6.14
C ASP A 284 31.74 -18.54 5.62
N LYS A 285 31.85 -18.25 4.32
CA LYS A 285 33.06 -17.59 3.77
C LYS A 285 32.70 -16.30 3.04
N SER A 286 32.66 -15.21 3.80
CA SER A 286 32.75 -13.86 3.25
C SER A 286 34.15 -13.63 2.69
N THR A 287 34.28 -13.32 1.41
CA THR A 287 35.54 -12.83 0.83
C THR A 287 35.48 -11.31 0.77
N THR A 288 36.37 -10.66 1.51
CA THR A 288 36.56 -9.21 1.45
C THR A 288 37.54 -8.87 0.32
N THR A 289 37.08 -8.12 -0.68
CA THR A 289 37.93 -7.67 -1.80
C THR A 289 38.18 -6.17 -1.71
N THR A 290 39.43 -5.75 -1.94
CA THR A 290 39.85 -4.34 -2.03
C THR A 290 40.47 -4.09 -3.41
N GLY A 291 39.82 -3.29 -4.27
CA GLY A 291 40.31 -2.94 -5.61
C GLY A 291 39.21 -2.91 -6.69
N LYS A 292 39.58 -2.56 -7.93
CA LYS A 292 38.72 -2.77 -9.11
C LYS A 292 38.47 -4.27 -9.27
N LEU A 293 37.20 -4.65 -9.38
CA LEU A 293 36.76 -6.02 -9.69
C LEU A 293 37.01 -6.37 -11.16
#